data_AF-A0A7R8QGZ8-F1
#
_entry.id   AF-A0A7R8QGZ8-F1
#
_cell.length_a   1.000
_cell.length_b   1.000
_cell.length_c   1.000
_cell.angle_alpha   90.00
_cell.angle_beta   90.00
_cell.angle_gamma   90.00
#
_symmetry.space_group_name_H-M   'P 1'
#
loop_
_entity.id
_entity.type
_entity.pdbx_description
1 polymer ?
#
loop_
_entity_poly.entity_id
_entity_poly.type
_entity_poly.pdbx_seq_one_letter_code
_entity_poly.pdbx_strand_id
1 'polypeptide(L)'
;MFHKPDWLKDLGRYEVTKNPADKYVFKVPSLRNVALTAPYFNDGSVWSLEEAVKTMAYAQLGRTLSETEVKNIVAFLHALSADPALAVTPPTLPPSSLSTPKPMP
;
A
#
# COMPACT_ATOMS: atom_id res chain seq x y z
N MET A 1 -14.34 23.62 13.78
CA MET A 1 -13.73 22.37 14.28
C MET A 1 -12.76 21.91 13.19
N PHE A 2 -11.44 22.04 13.40
CA PHE A 2 -10.45 21.64 12.40
C PHE A 2 -10.34 20.12 12.39
N HIS A 3 -10.73 19.47 11.29
CA HIS A 3 -10.45 18.04 11.08
C HIS A 3 -8.93 17.88 11.01
N LYS A 4 -8.32 17.27 12.03
CA LYS A 4 -6.93 16.84 11.92
C LYS A 4 -6.90 15.78 10.82
N PRO A 5 -6.02 15.92 9.81
CA PRO A 5 -5.98 14.94 8.74
C PRO A 5 -5.57 13.58 9.32
N ASP A 6 -6.26 12.51 8.90
CA ASP A 6 -6.27 11.20 9.59
C ASP A 6 -4.89 10.50 9.64
N TRP A 7 -3.94 10.87 8.77
CA TRP A 7 -2.59 10.32 8.73
C TRP A 7 -1.74 10.61 9.99
N LEU A 8 -2.13 11.58 10.82
CA LEU A 8 -1.46 11.84 12.10
C LEU A 8 -1.84 10.86 13.22
N LYS A 9 -2.83 9.99 13.00
CA LYS A 9 -3.26 9.00 14.00
C LYS A 9 -2.35 7.77 14.03
N ASP A 10 -1.86 7.34 12.87
CA ASP A 10 -0.94 6.20 12.76
C ASP A 10 0.50 6.66 13.00
N LEU A 11 1.06 6.27 14.13
CA LEU A 11 2.44 6.64 14.50
C LEU A 11 3.49 5.68 13.92
N GLY A 12 3.08 4.67 13.15
CA GLY A 12 3.94 3.70 12.50
C GLY A 12 4.73 2.86 13.51
N ARG A 13 6.02 2.68 13.26
CA ARG A 13 6.92 1.83 14.05
C ARG A 13 6.93 2.18 15.55
N TYR A 14 6.69 3.44 15.90
CA TYR A 14 6.54 3.87 17.29
C TYR A 14 5.50 3.06 18.07
N GLU A 15 4.40 2.65 17.46
CA GLU A 15 3.36 1.89 18.15
C GLU A 15 3.87 0.55 18.69
N VAL A 16 4.91 0.00 18.07
CA VAL A 16 5.60 -1.22 18.48
C VAL A 16 6.76 -0.92 19.42
N THR A 17 7.65 0.02 19.07
CA THR A 17 8.92 0.20 19.79
C THR A 17 8.84 1.16 20.97
N LYS A 18 7.85 2.06 20.98
CA LYS A 18 7.71 3.19 21.91
C LYS A 18 8.90 4.17 21.94
N ASN A 19 9.83 4.09 20.98
CA ASN A 19 10.93 5.04 20.85
C ASN A 19 10.47 6.28 20.07
N PRO A 20 10.47 7.51 20.64
CA PRO A 20 10.01 8.71 19.94
C PRO A 20 10.66 8.97 18.57
N ALA A 21 11.88 8.49 18.33
CA ALA A 21 12.55 8.60 17.05
C ALA A 21 11.91 7.75 15.92
N ASP A 22 11.11 6.75 16.27
CA ASP A 22 10.41 5.86 15.34
C ASP A 22 9.02 6.38 14.92
N LYS A 23 8.64 7.59 15.34
CA LYS A 23 7.35 8.19 14.95
C LYS A 23 7.32 8.43 13.45
N TYR A 24 6.24 7.95 12.81
CA TYR A 24 6.00 8.03 11.37
C TYR A 24 7.06 7.30 10.52
N VAL A 25 7.82 6.39 11.13
CA VAL A 25 8.70 5.47 10.41
C VAL A 25 7.88 4.25 10.00
N PHE A 26 7.85 3.96 8.71
CA PHE A 26 7.15 2.81 8.16
C PHE A 26 8.13 1.86 7.45
N LYS A 27 7.73 0.60 7.36
CA LYS A 27 8.45 -0.38 6.55
C LYS A 27 8.36 0.01 5.07
N VAL A 28 9.49 -0.02 4.36
CA VAL A 28 9.51 0.13 2.90
C VAL A 28 8.80 -1.08 2.28
N PRO A 29 7.71 -0.89 1.52
CA PRO A 29 6.98 -1.99 0.90
C PRO A 29 7.78 -2.58 -0.28
N SER A 30 7.45 -3.82 -0.64
CA SER A 30 7.86 -4.36 -1.94
C SER A 30 7.12 -3.60 -3.06
N LEU A 31 7.81 -3.31 -4.16
CA LEU A 31 7.20 -2.69 -5.35
C LEU A 31 6.77 -3.70 -6.41
N ARG A 32 6.90 -5.01 -6.15
CA ARG A 32 6.34 -6.05 -7.05
C ARG A 32 4.82 -5.95 -7.07
N ASN A 33 4.24 -6.02 -8.27
CA ASN A 33 2.80 -5.84 -8.51
C ASN A 33 2.24 -4.47 -8.07
N VAL A 34 3.07 -3.47 -7.81
CA VAL A 34 2.58 -2.18 -7.28
C VAL A 34 1.55 -1.52 -8.20
N ALA A 35 1.69 -1.68 -9.52
CA ALA A 35 0.73 -1.15 -10.48
C ALA A 35 -0.66 -1.81 -10.43
N LEU A 36 -0.84 -2.89 -9.67
CA LEU A 36 -2.09 -3.64 -9.52
C LEU A 36 -2.71 -3.52 -8.12
N THR A 37 -2.08 -2.77 -7.21
CA THR A 37 -2.45 -2.73 -5.78
C THR A 37 -2.76 -1.33 -5.30
N ALA A 38 -3.36 -0.49 -6.14
CA ALA A 38 -3.92 0.78 -5.69
C ALA A 38 -5.07 0.54 -4.67
N PRO A 39 -5.32 1.47 -3.74
CA PRO A 39 -4.60 2.73 -3.52
C PRO A 39 -3.26 2.55 -2.78
N TYR A 40 -2.44 3.61 -2.76
CA TYR A 40 -1.07 3.64 -2.27
C TYR A 40 -0.94 4.26 -0.88
N PHE A 41 0.23 4.00 -0.26
CA PHE A 41 0.59 4.35 1.13
C PHE A 41 -0.19 3.55 2.19
N ASN A 42 0.20 3.69 3.46
CA ASN A 42 -0.38 2.90 4.57
C ASN A 42 -1.84 3.28 4.87
N ASP A 43 -2.24 4.50 4.53
CA ASP A 43 -3.60 5.02 4.72
C ASP A 43 -4.48 4.88 3.47
N GLY A 44 -3.92 4.41 2.35
CA GLY A 44 -4.65 4.25 1.10
C GLY A 44 -5.17 5.56 0.52
N SER A 45 -4.55 6.70 0.84
CA SER A 45 -5.09 8.01 0.46
C SER A 45 -4.86 8.39 -1.01
N VAL A 46 -3.90 7.76 -1.69
CA VAL A 46 -3.49 8.13 -3.05
C VAL A 46 -3.84 7.04 -4.04
N TRP A 47 -4.63 7.36 -5.06
CA TRP A 47 -5.10 6.37 -6.05
C TRP A 47 -4.21 6.26 -7.29
N SER A 48 -3.50 7.33 -7.66
CA SER A 48 -2.64 7.36 -8.86
C SER A 48 -1.21 6.94 -8.54
N LEU A 49 -0.64 6.06 -9.38
CA LEU A 49 0.74 5.61 -9.22
C LEU A 49 1.72 6.76 -9.52
N GLU A 50 1.37 7.61 -10.49
CA GLU A 50 2.11 8.82 -10.83
C GLU A 50 2.16 9.79 -9.65
N GLU A 51 1.02 10.02 -8.99
CA GLU A 51 0.95 10.87 -7.80
C GLU A 51 1.75 10.28 -6.64
N ALA A 52 1.69 8.96 -6.45
CA ALA A 52 2.47 8.28 -5.44
C ALA A 52 3.99 8.43 -5.69
N VAL A 53 4.43 8.31 -6.95
CA VAL A 53 5.84 8.53 -7.35
C VAL A 53 6.27 9.97 -7.11
N LYS A 54 5.46 10.97 -7.51
CA LYS A 54 5.75 12.39 -7.25
C LYS A 54 5.86 12.68 -5.75
N THR A 55 4.92 12.15 -4.97
CA THR A 55 4.89 12.32 -3.51
C THR A 55 6.13 11.72 -2.86
N MET A 56 6.53 10.50 -3.25
CA MET A 56 7.73 9.86 -2.72
C MET A 56 9.02 10.58 -3.10
N ALA A 57 9.13 11.08 -4.33
CA ALA A 57 10.30 11.87 -4.74
C ALA A 57 10.46 13.14 -3.90
N TYR A 58 9.36 13.83 -3.60
CA TYR A 58 9.41 15.02 -2.76
C TYR A 58 9.66 14.67 -1.29
N ALA A 59 8.85 13.78 -0.71
CA ALA A 59 8.89 13.49 0.72
C ALA A 59 10.19 12.82 1.18
N GLN A 60 10.77 11.95 0.34
CA GLN A 60 11.95 11.17 0.72
C GLN A 60 13.26 11.78 0.23
N LEU A 61 13.23 12.53 -0.88
CA LEU A 61 14.46 13.03 -1.54
C LEU A 61 14.48 14.55 -1.72
N GLY A 62 13.39 15.25 -1.41
CA GLY A 62 13.26 16.69 -1.64
C GLY A 62 13.30 17.07 -3.12
N ARG A 63 12.93 16.15 -4.02
CA ARG A 63 13.02 16.35 -5.48
C ARG A 63 11.65 16.52 -6.11
N THR A 64 11.56 17.49 -7.01
CA THR A 64 10.44 17.61 -7.95
C THR A 64 10.86 16.99 -9.27
N LEU A 65 10.18 15.91 -9.66
CA LEU A 65 10.44 15.22 -10.93
C LEU A 65 9.68 15.87 -12.07
N SER A 66 10.26 15.85 -13.26
CA SER A 66 9.57 16.20 -14.51
C SER A 66 8.52 15.14 -14.88
N GLU A 67 7.55 15.52 -15.70
CA GLU A 67 6.52 14.57 -16.17
C GLU A 67 7.12 13.38 -16.94
N THR A 68 8.22 13.59 -17.67
CA THR A 68 8.92 12.52 -18.38
C THR A 68 9.58 11.54 -17.41
N GLU A 69 10.23 12.02 -16.36
CA GLU A 69 10.82 11.15 -15.33
C GLU A 69 9.77 10.34 -14.60
N VAL A 70 8.64 10.96 -14.23
CA VAL A 70 7.52 10.27 -13.60
C VAL A 70 6.98 9.17 -14.50
N LYS A 71 6.73 9.47 -15.78
CA LYS A 71 6.27 8.48 -16.76
C LYS A 71 7.25 7.31 -16.91
N ASN A 72 8.55 7.58 -16.96
CA ASN A 72 9.56 6.54 -17.07
C ASN A 72 9.61 5.64 -15.83
N ILE A 73 9.52 6.22 -14.62
CA ILE A 73 9.47 5.47 -13.38
C ILE A 73 8.19 4.63 -13.31
N VAL A 74 7.04 5.22 -13.62
CA VAL A 74 5.75 4.51 -13.65
C VAL A 74 5.80 3.36 -14.65
N ALA A 75 6.33 3.57 -15.86
CA ALA A 75 6.52 2.51 -16.84
C ALA A 75 7.41 1.37 -16.31
N PHE A 76 8.49 1.69 -15.61
CA PHE A 76 9.32 0.68 -14.93
C PHE A 76 8.54 -0.06 -13.83
N LEU A 77 7.74 0.64 -13.02
CA LEU A 77 6.91 0.01 -11.97
C LEU A 77 5.84 -0.91 -12.55
N HIS A 78 5.27 -0.59 -13.71
CA HIS A 78 4.38 -1.50 -14.44
C HIS A 78 5.09 -2.79 -14.86
N ALA A 79 6.38 -2.72 -15.22
CA ALA A 79 7.19 -3.90 -15.56
C ALA A 79 7.49 -4.80 -14.35
N LEU A 80 7.20 -4.35 -13.12
CA LEU A 80 7.32 -5.17 -11.89
C LEU A 80 6.06 -6.00 -11.60
N SER A 81 5.04 -5.93 -12.45
CA SER A 81 3.81 -6.71 -12.32
C SER A 81 3.97 -8.09 -12.95
N ALA A 82 3.51 -9.12 -12.23
CA ALA A 82 3.44 -10.49 -12.71
C ALA A 82 2.35 -10.64 -13.79
N ASP A 83 2.51 -11.66 -14.62
CA ASP A 83 1.46 -12.08 -15.54
C ASP A 83 0.21 -12.52 -14.75
N PRO A 84 -0.99 -12.00 -15.07
CA PRO A 84 -2.24 -12.40 -14.43
C PRO A 84 -2.58 -13.89 -14.58
N ALA A 85 -1.88 -14.66 -15.42
CA ALA A 85 -2.09 -16.09 -15.62
C ALA A 85 -1.85 -16.98 -14.37
N LEU A 86 -1.40 -16.44 -13.24
CA LEU A 86 -1.28 -17.16 -11.96
C LEU A 86 -2.63 -17.34 -11.24
N ALA A 87 -3.72 -17.54 -11.99
CA ALA A 87 -5.04 -17.75 -11.42
C ALA A 87 -5.09 -19.08 -10.65
N VAL A 88 -5.19 -18.99 -9.33
CA VAL A 88 -5.47 -20.14 -8.47
C VAL A 88 -6.93 -20.53 -8.67
N THR A 89 -7.20 -21.77 -9.05
CA THR A 89 -8.57 -22.28 -9.11
C THR A 89 -9.13 -22.35 -7.68
N PRO A 90 -10.30 -21.73 -7.41
CA PRO A 90 -10.89 -21.81 -6.09
C PRO A 90 -11.10 -23.26 -5.67
N PRO A 91 -10.69 -23.65 -4.45
CA PRO A 91 -10.89 -25.02 -4.00
C PRO A 91 -12.37 -25.26 -3.73
N THR A 92 -12.80 -26.51 -3.88
CA THR A 92 -14.12 -26.94 -3.42
C THR A 92 -14.09 -27.04 -1.90
N LEU A 93 -14.86 -26.21 -1.21
CA LEU A 93 -14.93 -26.25 0.26
C LEU A 93 -15.81 -27.43 0.73
N PRO A 94 -15.48 -28.09 1.85
CA PRO A 94 -16.31 -29.16 2.40
C PRO A 94 -17.64 -28.61 2.94
N PRO A 95 -18.73 -29.40 2.91
CA PRO A 95 -20.01 -28.99 3.46
C PRO A 95 -19.95 -28.89 4.99
N SER A 96 -20.65 -27.90 5.56
CA SER A 96 -20.89 -27.81 7.00
C SER A 96 -21.70 -29.01 7.51
N SER A 97 -21.56 -29.31 8.80
CA SER A 97 -22.30 -30.35 9.51
C SER A 97 -23.13 -29.75 10.65
N LEU A 98 -23.93 -30.57 11.33
CA LEU A 98 -24.69 -30.14 12.51
C LEU A 98 -23.80 -29.69 13.68
N SER A 99 -22.54 -30.14 13.72
CA SER A 99 -21.56 -29.71 14.72
C SER A 99 -20.73 -28.50 14.28
N THR A 100 -20.89 -27.99 13.05
CA THR A 100 -20.19 -26.78 12.61
C THR A 100 -20.72 -25.58 13.40
N PRO A 101 -19.86 -24.81 14.11
CA PRO A 101 -20.29 -23.63 14.84
C PRO A 101 -21.05 -22.66 13.94
N LYS A 102 -22.13 -22.07 14.45
CA LYS A 102 -22.87 -21.05 13.71
C LYS A 102 -21.97 -19.81 13.52
N PRO A 103 -22.01 -19.14 12.36
CA PRO A 103 -21.31 -17.88 12.16
C PRO A 103 -21.71 -16.84 13.21
N MET A 104 -20.73 -16.10 13.72
CA MET A 104 -20.94 -14.91 14.55
C MET A 104 -20.44 -13.71 13.73
N PRO A 105 -21.35 -12.97 13.08
CA PRO A 105 -20.99 -11.82 12.25
C PRO A 105 -20.57 -10.61 13.08
#